data_AF-A0A954JV73-F1
#
_entry.id   AF-A0A954JV73-F1
#
_cell.length_a   1.000
_cell.length_b   1.000
_cell.length_c   1.000
_cell.angle_alpha   90.00
_cell.angle_beta   90.00
_cell.angle_gamma   90.00
#
_symmetry.space_group_name_H-M   'P 1'
#
loop_
_entity.id
_entity.type
_entity.pdbx_description
1 polymer ?
#
loop_
_entity_poly.entity_id
_entity_poly.type
_entity_poly.pdbx_seq_one_letter_code
_entity_poly.pdbx_strand_id
1 'polypeptide(L)'
;MQDLKKITGIAILFIVVLRLSIGWQLLYEGLWKIDTLSSNRPWTAAGYLNNAKGPFRDHFRNMTGDPNDLNWLDADKVKAKWLGWEQRFLNHYPNLTDAQKSRLHQMVSGSDYFAAELDALPPGVEFNGSLGEVIKFDPEKKRLIVDGEKHLTPAEKQRLQNMVPVKKGPNGKLTGGTPLDREYYEAVDKVYARSSRLSYIEKMQASLRGNPEIAGQIDIAQEGTIDGKRAGKIEQYKVALDRYEQRLAKADQDFQVDHLDKIWAEIQGMKASLVNPIRAMEDEMESDASQLLSPEQLAAGPVPPENTQIHRVNMMTIYSLTILGVLLLIGFGTRIAAIASAGMLLSFYLVMPPWPGVPPVPGPEHSFIINKNMIEVLALLAIAALPTGTWFGIDGLVYRFFHSRKNQPNKTN
;
A
#
# COMPACT_ATOMS: atom_id res chain seq x y z
N MET A 1 -13.45 9.49 63.21
CA MET A 1 -13.46 9.11 61.78
C MET A 1 -12.16 9.60 61.18
N GLN A 2 -11.23 8.70 60.84
CA GLN A 2 -10.01 9.08 60.12
C GLN A 2 -10.42 9.67 58.76
N ASP A 3 -9.80 10.78 58.37
CA ASP A 3 -10.01 11.42 57.06
C ASP A 3 -9.67 10.40 55.95
N LEU A 4 -10.69 9.74 55.42
CA LEU A 4 -10.63 8.86 54.23
C LEU A 4 -10.13 9.58 52.97
N LYS A 5 -9.83 10.88 53.05
CA LYS A 5 -9.41 11.76 51.95
C LYS A 5 -7.88 11.92 51.81
N LYS A 6 -7.08 11.35 52.72
CA LYS A 6 -5.61 11.47 52.64
C LYS A 6 -5.03 10.34 51.79
N ILE A 7 -4.73 10.63 50.53
CA ILE A 7 -3.93 9.76 49.66
C ILE A 7 -2.48 9.75 50.18
N THR A 8 -1.91 8.57 50.40
CA THR A 8 -0.54 8.45 50.91
C THR A 8 0.47 8.94 49.87
N GLY A 9 1.61 9.46 50.32
CA GLY A 9 2.68 9.90 49.40
C GLY A 9 3.17 8.79 48.47
N ILE A 10 3.16 7.54 48.94
CA ILE A 10 3.50 6.35 48.15
C ILE A 10 2.46 6.10 47.05
N ALA A 11 1.16 6.24 47.34
CA ALA A 11 0.11 6.10 46.33
C ALA A 11 0.23 7.20 45.27
N ILE A 12 0.50 8.45 45.68
CA ILE A 12 0.77 9.56 44.74
C ILE A 12 1.96 9.21 43.83
N LEU A 13 3.07 8.74 44.41
CA LEU A 13 4.25 8.35 43.66
C LEU A 13 3.93 7.28 42.60
N PHE A 14 3.27 6.18 42.98
CA PHE A 14 2.97 5.10 42.04
C PHE A 14 1.98 5.53 40.95
N ILE A 15 0.99 6.36 41.26
CA ILE A 15 0.05 6.86 40.25
C ILE A 15 0.74 7.81 39.27
N VAL A 16 1.66 8.66 39.76
CA VAL A 16 2.49 9.51 38.89
C VAL A 16 3.40 8.66 38.01
N VAL A 17 4.08 7.67 38.59
CA VAL A 17 4.92 6.73 37.83
C VAL A 17 4.10 6.00 36.77
N LEU A 18 2.91 5.50 37.11
CA LEU A 18 2.00 4.87 36.15
C LEU A 18 1.65 5.80 34.99
N ARG A 19 1.34 7.08 35.27
CA ARG A 19 1.09 8.08 34.23
C ARG A 19 2.30 8.27 33.32
N LEU A 20 3.49 8.39 33.90
CA LEU A 20 4.73 8.57 33.15
C LEU A 20 5.04 7.32 32.31
N SER A 21 4.83 6.12 32.84
CA SER A 21 5.03 4.86 32.12
C SER A 21 4.10 4.72 30.92
N ILE A 22 2.81 4.99 31.09
CA ILE A 22 1.85 4.94 29.97
C ILE A 22 2.18 6.04 28.96
N GLY A 23 2.48 7.26 29.42
CA GLY A 23 2.90 8.36 28.53
C GLY A 23 4.14 8.01 27.72
N TRP A 24 5.13 7.38 28.34
CA TRP A 24 6.34 6.88 27.67
C TRP A 24 6.03 5.83 26.62
N GLN A 25 5.21 4.84 26.96
CA GLN A 25 4.82 3.77 26.03
C GLN A 25 4.12 4.35 24.79
N LEU A 26 3.14 5.24 24.96
CA LEU A 26 2.45 5.88 23.84
C LEU A 26 3.42 6.72 22.99
N LEU A 27 4.29 7.50 23.64
CA LEU A 27 5.27 8.33 22.93
C LEU A 27 6.23 7.47 22.11
N TYR A 28 6.81 6.43 22.73
CA TYR A 28 7.75 5.54 22.06
C TYR A 28 7.10 4.85 20.85
N GLU A 29 5.88 4.31 21.02
CA GLU A 29 5.10 3.72 19.93
C GLU A 29 4.82 4.70 18.80
N GLY A 30 4.57 5.97 19.12
CA GLY A 30 4.39 7.03 18.13
C GLY A 30 5.69 7.39 17.40
N LEU A 31 6.79 7.55 18.14
CA LEU A 31 8.12 7.89 17.58
C LEU A 31 8.66 6.78 16.67
N TRP A 32 8.51 5.51 17.09
CA TRP A 32 8.87 4.38 16.24
C TRP A 32 8.11 4.39 14.91
N LYS A 33 6.80 4.69 14.94
CA LYS A 33 6.01 4.80 13.70
C LYS A 33 6.44 6.00 12.84
N ILE A 34 6.81 7.13 13.45
CA ILE A 34 7.37 8.29 12.72
C ILE A 34 8.66 7.90 12.02
N ASP A 35 9.56 7.17 12.69
CA ASP A 35 10.83 6.73 12.12
C ASP A 35 10.62 5.91 10.84
N THR A 36 9.61 5.03 10.84
CA THR A 36 9.27 4.24 9.64
C THR A 36 8.79 5.08 8.45
N LEU A 37 8.33 6.34 8.64
CA LEU A 37 7.86 7.19 7.54
C LEU A 37 8.97 7.58 6.57
N SER A 38 10.22 7.48 7.00
CA SER A 38 11.40 7.70 6.15
C SER A 38 11.79 6.46 5.31
N SER A 39 11.19 5.31 5.60
CA SER A 39 11.47 4.05 4.90
C SER A 39 10.53 3.83 3.71
N ASN A 40 10.91 2.93 2.80
CA ASN A 40 10.06 2.51 1.69
C ASN A 40 8.81 1.74 2.13
N ARG A 41 8.75 1.27 3.39
CA ARG A 41 7.60 0.55 3.94
C ARG A 41 7.20 1.15 5.29
N PRO A 42 6.55 2.34 5.27
CA PRO A 42 6.07 2.97 6.48
C PRO A 42 5.06 2.08 7.20
N TRP A 43 5.03 2.21 8.53
CA TRP A 43 4.05 1.52 9.35
C TRP A 43 2.62 1.84 8.88
N THR A 44 1.76 0.83 8.92
CA THR A 44 0.35 0.95 8.54
C THR A 44 -0.56 0.12 9.43
N ALA A 45 -1.72 0.69 9.77
CA ALA A 45 -2.79 -0.01 10.48
C ALA A 45 -3.59 -0.96 9.58
N ALA A 46 -3.36 -0.97 8.25
CA ALA A 46 -4.17 -1.70 7.28
C ALA A 46 -4.30 -3.20 7.64
N GLY A 47 -3.17 -3.85 7.96
CA GLY A 47 -3.16 -5.26 8.33
C GLY A 47 -3.93 -5.55 9.62
N TYR A 48 -3.87 -4.63 10.59
CA TYR A 48 -4.60 -4.76 11.85
C TYR A 48 -6.11 -4.58 11.63
N LEU A 49 -6.51 -3.54 10.91
CA LEU A 49 -7.92 -3.20 10.66
C LEU A 49 -8.62 -4.18 9.71
N ASN A 50 -7.94 -4.67 8.67
CA ASN A 50 -8.49 -5.67 7.75
C ASN A 50 -8.82 -7.01 8.45
N ASN A 51 -8.15 -7.28 9.58
CA ASN A 51 -8.37 -8.47 10.39
C ASN A 51 -9.34 -8.25 11.55
N ALA A 52 -10.03 -7.10 11.62
CA ALA A 52 -10.97 -6.83 12.72
C ALA A 52 -12.03 -7.95 12.85
N LYS A 53 -12.41 -8.22 14.10
CA LYS A 53 -13.37 -9.26 14.49
C LYS A 53 -14.39 -8.71 15.49
N GLY A 54 -15.49 -9.43 15.68
CA GLY A 54 -16.56 -9.05 16.60
C GLY A 54 -17.52 -8.00 16.02
N PRO A 55 -18.38 -7.39 16.87
CA PRO A 55 -19.53 -6.63 16.40
C PRO A 55 -19.19 -5.31 15.70
N PHE A 56 -17.97 -4.80 15.89
CA PHE A 56 -17.49 -3.57 15.24
C PHE A 56 -16.61 -3.85 14.02
N ARG A 57 -16.50 -5.13 13.60
CA ARG A 57 -15.65 -5.57 12.48
C ARG A 57 -15.78 -4.68 11.25
N ASP A 58 -17.01 -4.49 10.75
CA ASP A 58 -17.22 -3.82 9.47
C ASP A 58 -16.86 -2.34 9.56
N HIS A 59 -17.12 -1.70 10.69
CA HIS A 59 -16.70 -0.32 10.94
C HIS A 59 -15.18 -0.17 10.79
N PHE A 60 -14.40 -1.01 11.49
CA PHE A 60 -12.94 -0.93 11.46
C PHE A 60 -12.35 -1.35 10.11
N ARG A 61 -12.90 -2.37 9.47
CA ARG A 61 -12.47 -2.79 8.13
C ARG A 61 -12.72 -1.70 7.11
N ASN A 62 -13.87 -1.03 7.16
CA ASN A 62 -14.20 0.06 6.25
C ASN A 62 -13.29 1.29 6.44
N MET A 63 -12.57 1.41 7.56
CA MET A 63 -11.57 2.47 7.74
C MET A 63 -10.38 2.33 6.79
N THR A 64 -10.14 1.15 6.21
CA THR A 64 -9.02 0.96 5.26
C THR A 64 -9.36 1.43 3.85
N GLY A 65 -10.65 1.60 3.52
CA GLY A 65 -11.15 1.95 2.19
C GLY A 65 -11.12 0.80 1.18
N ASP A 66 -10.35 -0.26 1.44
CA ASP A 66 -10.30 -1.48 0.65
C ASP A 66 -10.09 -2.71 1.56
N PRO A 67 -11.11 -3.10 2.35
CA PRO A 67 -10.96 -4.10 3.41
C PRO A 67 -10.54 -5.48 2.92
N ASN A 68 -10.80 -5.76 1.64
CA ASN A 68 -10.55 -7.05 1.00
C ASN A 68 -9.43 -6.97 -0.06
N ASP A 69 -8.72 -5.84 -0.15
CA ASP A 69 -7.68 -5.57 -1.15
C ASP A 69 -8.16 -5.79 -2.61
N LEU A 70 -9.45 -5.57 -2.89
CA LEU A 70 -10.04 -5.80 -4.22
C LEU A 70 -9.60 -4.77 -5.25
N ASN A 71 -9.22 -3.55 -4.82
CA ASN A 71 -8.70 -2.54 -5.74
C ASN A 71 -7.35 -2.94 -6.34
N TRP A 72 -6.58 -3.79 -5.65
CA TRP A 72 -5.34 -4.36 -6.18
C TRP A 72 -5.56 -5.42 -7.26
N LEU A 73 -6.77 -5.93 -7.38
CA LEU A 73 -7.17 -6.93 -8.39
C LEU A 73 -7.94 -6.30 -9.55
N ASP A 74 -8.05 -4.97 -9.55
CA ASP A 74 -8.67 -4.18 -10.59
C ASP A 74 -7.56 -3.44 -11.36
N ALA A 75 -7.28 -3.90 -12.58
CA ALA A 75 -6.18 -3.37 -13.37
C ALA A 75 -6.31 -1.87 -13.67
N ASP A 76 -7.52 -1.33 -13.78
CA ASP A 76 -7.70 0.10 -14.08
C ASP A 76 -7.44 0.95 -12.83
N LYS A 77 -7.85 0.46 -11.65
CA LYS A 77 -7.53 1.12 -10.37
C LYS A 77 -6.04 1.08 -10.06
N VAL A 78 -5.37 -0.06 -10.28
CA VAL A 78 -3.92 -0.16 -10.11
C VAL A 78 -3.19 0.73 -11.10
N LYS A 79 -3.61 0.75 -12.38
CA LYS A 79 -3.08 1.68 -13.39
C LYS A 79 -3.21 3.13 -12.93
N ALA A 80 -4.39 3.55 -12.48
CA ALA A 80 -4.61 4.91 -12.00
C ALA A 80 -3.75 5.25 -10.78
N LYS A 81 -3.59 4.31 -9.84
CA LYS A 81 -2.73 4.46 -8.67
C LYS A 81 -1.26 4.68 -9.07
N TRP A 82 -0.74 3.87 -9.99
CA TRP A 82 0.67 3.96 -10.43
C TRP A 82 0.95 5.20 -11.26
N LEU A 83 0.02 5.62 -12.12
CA LEU A 83 0.10 6.92 -12.81
C LEU A 83 0.06 8.08 -11.81
N GLY A 84 -0.82 8.02 -10.80
CA GLY A 84 -0.87 9.00 -9.73
C GLY A 84 0.43 9.06 -8.92
N TRP A 85 1.07 7.91 -8.71
CA TRP A 85 2.39 7.83 -8.08
C TRP A 85 3.48 8.46 -8.95
N GLU A 86 3.51 8.17 -10.26
CA GLU A 86 4.46 8.77 -11.21
C GLU A 86 4.39 10.30 -11.16
N GLN A 87 3.17 10.87 -11.12
CA GLN A 87 2.99 12.31 -10.99
C GLN A 87 3.51 12.86 -9.65
N ARG A 88 3.31 12.13 -8.53
CA ARG A 88 3.89 12.53 -7.24
C ARG A 88 5.41 12.47 -7.26
N PHE A 89 6.00 11.46 -7.92
CA PHE A 89 7.44 11.35 -8.09
C PHE A 89 7.99 12.56 -8.85
N LEU A 90 7.38 12.91 -10.00
CA LEU A 90 7.77 14.08 -10.80
C LEU A 90 7.66 15.41 -10.03
N ASN A 91 6.61 15.56 -9.21
CA ASN A 91 6.40 16.76 -8.41
C ASN A 91 7.35 16.86 -7.21
N HIS A 92 7.72 15.72 -6.61
CA HIS A 92 8.61 15.65 -5.46
C HIS A 92 10.06 15.91 -5.83
N TYR A 93 10.48 15.52 -7.04
CA TYR A 93 11.81 15.78 -7.58
C TYR A 93 11.77 16.80 -8.74
N PRO A 94 11.66 18.11 -8.48
CA PRO A 94 11.45 19.12 -9.52
C PRO A 94 12.65 19.31 -10.46
N ASN A 95 13.85 18.90 -10.05
CA ASN A 95 15.10 19.05 -10.78
C ASN A 95 15.48 17.81 -11.62
N LEU A 96 14.53 16.94 -11.96
CA LEU A 96 14.76 15.82 -12.88
C LEU A 96 15.09 16.32 -14.29
N THR A 97 16.10 15.69 -14.89
CA THR A 97 16.44 15.87 -16.31
C THR A 97 15.36 15.28 -17.21
N ASP A 98 15.24 15.76 -18.45
CA ASP A 98 14.27 15.21 -19.42
C ASP A 98 14.53 13.72 -19.71
N ALA A 99 15.80 13.29 -19.66
CA ALA A 99 16.17 11.88 -19.78
C ALA A 99 15.64 11.04 -18.60
N GLN A 100 15.74 11.53 -17.37
CA GLN A 100 15.17 10.85 -16.20
C GLN A 100 13.65 10.78 -16.27
N LYS A 101 12.98 11.88 -16.63
CA LYS A 101 11.52 11.92 -16.79
C LYS A 101 11.04 10.96 -17.87
N SER A 102 11.70 10.96 -19.03
CA SER A 102 11.38 10.05 -20.12
C SER A 102 11.58 8.59 -19.71
N ARG A 103 12.68 8.27 -19.02
CA ARG A 103 12.96 6.90 -18.56
C ARG A 103 11.98 6.42 -17.49
N LEU A 104 11.58 7.31 -16.56
CA LEU A 104 10.53 7.04 -15.58
C LEU A 104 9.21 6.70 -16.29
N HIS A 105 8.79 7.55 -17.22
CA HIS A 105 7.56 7.37 -17.97
C HIS A 105 7.54 6.04 -18.73
N GLN A 106 8.59 5.78 -19.52
CA GLN A 106 8.73 4.54 -20.29
C GLN A 106 8.67 3.29 -19.42
N MET A 107 9.24 3.36 -18.22
CA MET A 107 9.26 2.25 -17.27
C MET A 107 7.90 2.03 -16.61
N VAL A 108 7.20 3.10 -16.21
CA VAL A 108 5.91 3.01 -15.52
C VAL A 108 4.77 2.71 -16.49
N SER A 109 4.61 3.54 -17.52
CA SER A 109 3.43 3.59 -18.38
C SER A 109 3.66 3.16 -19.83
N GLY A 110 4.92 2.91 -20.21
CA GLY A 110 5.27 2.44 -21.54
C GLY A 110 5.70 3.56 -22.48
N SER A 111 5.98 3.20 -23.72
CA SER A 111 6.35 4.14 -24.77
C SER A 111 5.23 4.22 -25.80
N ASP A 112 4.89 5.41 -26.29
CA ASP A 112 3.90 5.56 -27.39
C ASP A 112 4.31 4.76 -28.64
N TYR A 113 5.61 4.64 -28.86
CA TYR A 113 6.18 3.85 -29.95
C TYR A 113 7.61 3.42 -29.64
N PHE A 114 8.04 2.35 -30.31
CA PHE A 114 9.42 1.90 -30.33
C PHE A 114 9.99 2.14 -31.72
N ALA A 115 11.17 2.77 -31.81
CA ALA A 115 11.78 3.06 -33.12
C ALA A 115 13.18 2.44 -33.25
N ALA A 116 13.60 2.16 -34.48
CA ALA A 116 14.98 1.91 -34.87
C ALA A 116 15.30 2.73 -36.13
N GLU A 117 16.54 3.20 -36.24
CA GLU A 117 16.99 3.90 -37.45
C GLU A 117 17.03 2.93 -38.63
N LEU A 118 16.55 3.40 -39.78
CA LEU A 118 16.54 2.68 -41.04
C LEU A 118 16.50 3.69 -42.18
N ASP A 119 17.52 3.68 -43.05
CA ASP A 119 17.65 4.67 -44.11
C ASP A 119 16.54 4.60 -45.18
N ALA A 120 16.17 3.38 -45.58
CA ALA A 120 15.09 3.12 -46.53
C ALA A 120 14.52 1.70 -46.35
N LEU A 121 13.29 1.47 -46.79
CA LEU A 121 12.74 0.11 -46.87
C LEU A 121 13.40 -0.64 -48.04
N PRO A 122 13.83 -1.90 -47.85
CA PRO A 122 14.30 -2.73 -48.94
C PRO A 122 13.21 -2.97 -50.00
N PRO A 123 13.58 -3.09 -51.29
CA PRO A 123 12.61 -3.35 -52.36
C PRO A 123 11.82 -4.65 -52.11
N GLY A 124 10.48 -4.56 -52.11
CA GLY A 124 9.58 -5.70 -51.89
C GLY A 124 9.17 -5.95 -50.44
N VAL A 125 9.68 -5.17 -49.48
CA VAL A 125 9.20 -5.20 -48.09
C VAL A 125 7.94 -4.34 -47.96
N GLU A 126 6.82 -4.97 -47.63
CA GLU A 126 5.54 -4.30 -47.38
C GLU A 126 4.90 -4.81 -46.09
N PHE A 127 4.32 -3.90 -45.31
CA PHE A 127 3.64 -4.23 -44.06
C PHE A 127 2.14 -4.41 -44.30
N ASN A 128 1.76 -5.62 -44.73
CA ASN A 128 0.38 -5.95 -45.08
C ASN A 128 -0.33 -6.74 -43.97
N GLY A 129 -1.66 -6.62 -43.90
CA GLY A 129 -2.49 -7.32 -42.92
C GLY A 129 -2.14 -6.96 -41.46
N SER A 130 -2.04 -7.97 -40.59
CA SER A 130 -1.75 -7.78 -39.17
C SER A 130 -0.41 -7.08 -38.88
N LEU A 131 0.57 -7.15 -39.80
CA LEU A 131 1.86 -6.46 -39.62
C LEU A 131 1.73 -4.95 -39.80
N GLY A 132 0.92 -4.48 -40.76
CA GLY A 132 0.72 -3.04 -41.00
C GLY A 132 0.02 -2.32 -39.85
N GLU A 133 -0.66 -3.07 -38.99
CA GLU A 133 -1.26 -2.56 -37.77
C GLU A 133 -0.28 -2.33 -36.63
N VAL A 134 0.89 -2.99 -36.67
CA VAL A 134 1.86 -3.05 -35.57
C VAL A 134 3.14 -2.29 -35.92
N ILE A 135 3.57 -2.33 -37.19
CA ILE A 135 4.83 -1.74 -37.64
C ILE A 135 4.64 -0.84 -38.87
N LYS A 136 5.34 0.28 -38.88
CA LYS A 136 5.36 1.24 -39.98
C LYS A 136 6.77 1.78 -40.21
N PHE A 137 7.03 2.24 -41.42
CA PHE A 137 8.26 2.97 -41.76
C PHE A 137 7.93 4.44 -41.97
N ASP A 138 8.68 5.31 -41.31
CA ASP A 138 8.62 6.75 -41.49
C ASP A 138 9.79 7.19 -42.39
N PRO A 139 9.54 7.53 -43.67
CA PRO A 139 10.60 7.90 -44.61
C PRO A 139 11.21 9.28 -44.31
N GLU A 140 10.46 10.19 -43.69
CA GLU A 140 10.98 11.53 -43.34
C GLU A 140 11.96 11.44 -42.18
N LYS A 141 11.60 10.63 -41.17
CA LYS A 141 12.45 10.44 -39.98
C LYS A 141 13.46 9.32 -40.12
N LYS A 142 13.41 8.56 -41.22
CA LYS A 142 14.26 7.39 -41.49
C LYS A 142 14.23 6.37 -40.35
N ARG A 143 13.03 5.97 -39.97
CA ARG A 143 12.82 5.10 -38.79
C ARG A 143 11.79 4.02 -39.06
N LEU A 144 12.12 2.82 -38.61
CA LEU A 144 11.16 1.74 -38.42
C LEU A 144 10.50 1.91 -37.05
N ILE A 145 9.17 1.98 -37.02
CA ILE A 145 8.37 2.32 -35.83
C ILE A 145 7.40 1.18 -35.54
N VAL A 146 7.40 0.68 -34.30
CA VAL A 146 6.43 -0.26 -33.76
C VAL A 146 5.51 0.49 -32.80
N ASP A 147 4.22 0.18 -32.86
CA ASP A 147 3.20 0.71 -31.96
C ASP A 147 3.48 0.32 -30.50
N GLY A 148 3.35 1.29 -29.61
CA GLY A 148 3.64 1.16 -28.19
C GLY A 148 2.77 0.15 -27.46
N GLU A 149 1.49 0.07 -27.81
CA GLU A 149 0.50 -0.77 -27.11
C GLU A 149 0.45 -2.19 -27.68
N LYS A 150 0.70 -2.34 -28.98
CA LYS A 150 0.57 -3.65 -29.64
C LYS A 150 1.80 -4.54 -29.45
N HIS A 151 2.99 -3.93 -29.35
CA HIS A 151 4.28 -4.61 -29.33
C HIS A 151 4.50 -5.56 -30.52
N LEU A 152 5.71 -6.11 -30.66
CA LEU A 152 6.02 -7.05 -31.74
C LEU A 152 6.16 -8.46 -31.18
N THR A 153 5.38 -9.42 -31.69
CA THR A 153 5.46 -10.82 -31.25
C THR A 153 6.69 -11.53 -31.86
N PRO A 154 7.18 -12.65 -31.26
CA PRO A 154 8.26 -13.44 -31.85
C PRO A 154 7.94 -13.95 -33.26
N ALA A 155 6.68 -14.30 -33.51
CA ALA A 155 6.22 -14.76 -34.83
C ALA A 155 6.24 -13.62 -35.86
N GLU A 156 5.78 -12.42 -35.49
CA GLU A 156 5.84 -11.25 -36.38
C GLU A 156 7.27 -10.82 -36.66
N LYS A 157 8.15 -10.83 -35.65
CA LYS A 157 9.59 -10.62 -35.84
C LYS A 157 10.16 -11.58 -36.89
N GLN A 158 9.88 -12.87 -36.74
CA GLN A 158 10.38 -13.88 -37.67
C GLN A 158 9.81 -13.65 -39.09
N ARG A 159 8.53 -13.28 -39.20
CA ARG A 159 7.92 -12.92 -40.50
C ARG A 159 8.62 -11.72 -41.14
N LEU A 160 8.89 -10.66 -40.39
CA LEU A 160 9.62 -9.48 -40.88
C LEU A 160 11.03 -9.83 -41.32
N GLN A 161 11.76 -10.61 -40.53
CA GLN A 161 13.12 -11.06 -40.86
C GLN A 161 13.18 -11.92 -42.13
N ASN A 162 12.14 -12.72 -42.39
CA ASN A 162 12.05 -13.56 -43.59
C ASN A 162 11.69 -12.78 -44.87
N MET A 163 11.33 -11.49 -44.78
CA MET A 163 11.06 -10.65 -45.96
C MET A 163 12.33 -10.28 -46.73
N VAL A 164 13.50 -10.39 -46.09
CA VAL A 164 14.80 -10.09 -46.70
C VAL A 164 15.67 -11.36 -46.77
N PRO A 165 16.51 -11.51 -47.80
CA PRO A 165 17.37 -12.69 -47.97
C PRO A 165 18.63 -12.62 -47.07
N VAL A 166 18.46 -12.33 -45.78
CA VAL A 166 19.53 -12.18 -44.78
C VAL A 166 19.45 -13.30 -43.75
N LYS A 167 20.60 -13.83 -43.35
CA LYS A 167 20.73 -14.85 -42.30
C LYS A 167 21.71 -14.39 -41.24
N LYS A 168 21.38 -14.63 -39.97
CA LYS A 168 22.26 -14.39 -38.83
C LYS A 168 23.04 -15.67 -38.50
N GLY A 169 24.36 -15.64 -38.69
CA GLY A 169 25.24 -16.76 -38.37
C GLY A 169 25.42 -16.99 -36.86
N PRO A 170 26.03 -18.11 -36.44
CA PRO A 170 26.25 -18.44 -35.02
C PRO A 170 27.12 -17.41 -34.27
N ASN A 171 27.98 -16.70 -35.00
CA ASN A 171 28.82 -15.62 -34.50
C ASN A 171 28.12 -14.25 -34.48
N GLY A 172 26.81 -14.19 -34.75
CA GLY A 172 26.03 -12.97 -34.82
C GLY A 172 26.22 -12.17 -36.12
N LYS A 173 27.09 -12.60 -37.04
CA LYS A 173 27.35 -11.91 -38.30
C LYS A 173 26.18 -12.12 -39.28
N LEU A 174 25.68 -11.02 -39.85
CA LEU A 174 24.67 -11.05 -40.90
C LEU A 174 25.31 -11.36 -42.26
N THR A 175 24.76 -12.33 -42.97
CA THR A 175 25.19 -12.74 -44.32
C THR A 175 24.00 -12.83 -45.28
N GLY A 176 24.27 -12.71 -46.57
CA GLY A 176 23.21 -12.60 -47.59
C GLY A 176 22.66 -11.17 -47.73
N GLY A 177 21.89 -10.96 -48.80
CA GLY A 177 21.24 -9.69 -49.10
C GLY A 177 22.17 -8.51 -49.40
N THR A 178 21.52 -7.41 -49.78
CA THR A 178 22.13 -6.09 -49.96
C THR A 178 22.53 -5.48 -48.60
N PRO A 179 23.34 -4.40 -48.58
CA PRO A 179 23.60 -3.66 -47.34
C PRO A 179 22.31 -3.16 -46.67
N LEU A 180 21.33 -2.70 -47.46
CA LEU A 180 20.04 -2.22 -46.97
C LEU A 180 19.20 -3.33 -46.34
N ASP A 181 19.24 -4.54 -46.92
CA ASP A 181 18.57 -5.72 -46.33
C ASP A 181 19.12 -6.05 -44.94
N ARG A 182 20.44 -5.93 -44.77
CA ARG A 182 21.11 -6.18 -43.48
C ARG A 182 20.77 -5.10 -42.47
N GLU A 183 20.74 -3.83 -42.89
CA GLU A 183 20.32 -2.71 -42.06
C GLU A 183 18.87 -2.88 -41.59
N TYR A 184 17.95 -3.25 -42.49
CA TYR A 184 16.57 -3.58 -42.14
C TYR A 184 16.49 -4.73 -41.13
N TYR A 185 17.24 -5.82 -41.35
CA TYR A 185 17.27 -6.94 -40.42
C TYR A 185 17.73 -6.50 -39.01
N GLU A 186 18.77 -5.67 -38.92
CA GLU A 186 19.23 -5.09 -37.66
C GLU A 186 18.20 -4.15 -37.03
N ALA A 187 17.53 -3.32 -37.82
CA ALA A 187 16.49 -2.42 -37.36
C ALA A 187 15.32 -3.20 -36.75
N VAL A 188 14.88 -4.30 -37.39
CA VAL A 188 13.88 -5.23 -36.86
C VAL A 188 14.35 -5.86 -35.55
N ASP A 189 15.60 -6.33 -35.47
CA ASP A 189 16.17 -6.89 -34.24
C ASP A 189 16.17 -5.86 -33.09
N LYS A 190 16.58 -4.62 -33.37
CA LYS A 190 16.65 -3.52 -32.40
C LYS A 190 15.26 -3.08 -31.93
N VAL A 191 14.32 -2.88 -32.85
CA VAL A 191 12.96 -2.43 -32.51
C VAL A 191 12.20 -3.53 -31.75
N TYR A 192 12.37 -4.80 -32.12
CA TYR A 192 11.84 -5.94 -31.36
C TYR A 192 12.42 -6.01 -29.95
N ALA A 193 13.74 -5.88 -29.80
CA ALA A 193 14.37 -5.91 -28.48
C ALA A 193 13.86 -4.77 -27.58
N ARG A 194 13.51 -3.61 -28.15
CA ARG A 194 12.89 -2.49 -27.44
C ARG A 194 11.43 -2.77 -27.11
N SER A 195 10.62 -3.19 -28.10
CA SER A 195 9.19 -3.46 -27.90
C SER A 195 8.90 -4.67 -27.04
N SER A 196 9.82 -5.63 -26.92
CA SER A 196 9.65 -6.79 -26.03
C SER A 196 9.71 -6.45 -24.53
N ARG A 197 10.15 -5.23 -24.17
CA ARG A 197 10.22 -4.79 -22.78
C ARG A 197 8.91 -4.14 -22.38
N LEU A 198 8.17 -4.83 -21.54
CA LEU A 198 6.91 -4.30 -20.99
C LEU A 198 7.17 -3.29 -19.88
N SER A 199 6.38 -2.23 -19.86
CA SER A 199 6.25 -1.31 -18.72
C SER A 199 5.65 -2.01 -17.51
N TYR A 200 5.75 -1.40 -16.32
CA TYR A 200 5.11 -1.95 -15.13
C TYR A 200 3.59 -2.08 -15.30
N ILE A 201 2.92 -1.06 -15.84
CA ILE A 201 1.47 -1.11 -16.10
C ILE A 201 1.11 -2.27 -17.04
N GLU A 202 1.88 -2.47 -18.12
CA GLU A 202 1.67 -3.60 -19.03
C GLU A 202 1.90 -4.95 -18.36
N LYS A 203 2.97 -5.10 -17.56
CA LYS A 203 3.25 -6.32 -16.78
C LYS A 203 2.10 -6.65 -15.83
N MET A 204 1.57 -5.64 -15.14
CA MET A 204 0.44 -5.76 -14.22
C MET A 204 -0.84 -6.14 -14.96
N GLN A 205 -1.14 -5.51 -16.09
CA GLN A 205 -2.29 -5.86 -16.92
C GLN A 205 -2.19 -7.28 -17.48
N ALA A 206 -1.01 -7.68 -17.94
CA ALA A 206 -0.75 -9.05 -18.39
C ALA A 206 -0.95 -10.06 -17.24
N SER A 207 -0.57 -9.70 -16.01
CA SER A 207 -0.79 -10.54 -14.83
C SER A 207 -2.27 -10.69 -14.46
N LEU A 208 -3.02 -9.58 -14.43
CA LEU A 208 -4.41 -9.57 -13.96
C LEU A 208 -5.43 -9.97 -15.03
N ARG A 209 -5.22 -9.57 -16.28
CA ARG A 209 -6.16 -9.80 -17.41
C ARG A 209 -5.64 -10.83 -18.39
N GLY A 210 -4.33 -10.84 -18.65
CA GLY A 210 -3.71 -11.70 -19.64
C GLY A 210 -3.48 -13.15 -19.18
N ASN A 211 -3.52 -13.42 -17.87
CA ASN A 211 -3.31 -14.75 -17.32
C ASN A 211 -4.65 -15.50 -17.13
N PRO A 212 -4.92 -16.57 -17.90
CA PRO A 212 -6.11 -17.41 -17.78
C PRO A 212 -6.40 -17.94 -16.38
N GLU A 213 -5.37 -18.25 -15.60
CA GLU A 213 -5.56 -18.76 -14.24
C GLU A 213 -6.08 -17.69 -13.28
N ILE A 214 -5.71 -16.43 -13.54
CA ILE A 214 -6.05 -15.29 -12.69
C ILE A 214 -7.40 -14.71 -13.10
N ALA A 215 -7.53 -14.36 -14.38
CA ALA A 215 -8.71 -13.72 -14.97
C ALA A 215 -9.85 -14.71 -15.26
N GLY A 216 -9.52 -15.97 -15.54
CA GLY A 216 -10.44 -16.96 -16.07
C GLY A 216 -10.42 -16.98 -17.60
N GLN A 217 -11.17 -17.92 -18.17
CA GLN A 217 -11.37 -18.05 -19.61
C GLN A 217 -12.86 -18.23 -19.90
N ILE A 218 -13.33 -17.56 -20.94
CA ILE A 218 -14.64 -17.81 -21.53
C ILE A 218 -14.37 -18.51 -22.86
N ASP A 219 -14.83 -19.74 -22.99
CA ASP A 219 -14.85 -20.42 -24.28
C ASP A 219 -16.07 -19.92 -25.04
N ILE A 220 -15.83 -19.03 -26.00
CA ILE A 220 -16.86 -18.40 -26.84
C ILE A 220 -17.64 -19.47 -27.62
N ALA A 221 -17.03 -20.62 -27.93
CA ALA A 221 -17.72 -21.71 -28.63
C ALA A 221 -18.70 -22.49 -27.73
N GLN A 222 -18.58 -22.35 -26.41
CA GLN A 222 -19.39 -23.06 -25.41
C GLN A 222 -20.17 -22.10 -24.49
N GLU A 223 -20.29 -20.83 -24.88
CA GLU A 223 -20.94 -19.78 -24.11
C GLU A 223 -22.38 -20.18 -23.72
N GLY A 224 -22.68 -20.20 -22.42
CA GLY A 224 -23.98 -20.63 -21.87
C GLY A 224 -24.03 -22.06 -21.33
N THR A 225 -22.95 -22.85 -21.45
CA THR A 225 -22.80 -24.16 -20.79
C THR A 225 -21.93 -24.05 -19.52
N ILE A 226 -22.00 -25.05 -18.63
CA ILE A 226 -21.17 -25.11 -17.41
C ILE A 226 -19.67 -25.15 -17.77
N ASP A 227 -19.33 -25.74 -18.91
CA ASP A 227 -17.95 -25.89 -19.39
C ASP A 227 -17.42 -24.66 -20.15
N GLY A 228 -18.31 -23.75 -20.56
CA GLY A 228 -17.95 -22.55 -21.33
C GLY A 228 -17.33 -21.40 -20.55
N LYS A 229 -17.31 -21.48 -19.21
CA LYS A 229 -16.65 -20.46 -18.36
C LYS A 229 -15.80 -21.12 -17.29
N ARG A 230 -14.48 -20.97 -17.40
CA ARG A 230 -13.53 -21.32 -16.34
C ARG A 230 -13.28 -20.11 -15.45
N ALA A 231 -13.81 -20.14 -14.23
CA ALA A 231 -13.60 -19.08 -13.24
C ALA A 231 -12.12 -18.97 -12.84
N GLY A 232 -11.55 -17.78 -13.01
CA GLY A 232 -10.20 -17.47 -12.56
C GLY A 232 -10.09 -17.36 -11.04
N LYS A 233 -8.86 -17.33 -10.52
CA LYS A 233 -8.58 -17.20 -9.09
C LYS A 233 -9.18 -15.93 -8.47
N ILE A 234 -9.29 -14.83 -9.23
CA ILE A 234 -9.95 -13.59 -8.75
C ILE A 234 -11.45 -13.83 -8.50
N GLU A 235 -12.14 -14.50 -9.42
CA GLU A 235 -13.56 -14.83 -9.25
C GLU A 235 -13.76 -15.80 -8.09
N GLN A 236 -12.91 -16.82 -7.97
CA GLN A 236 -12.93 -17.76 -6.85
C GLN A 236 -12.75 -17.04 -5.51
N TYR A 237 -11.84 -16.06 -5.43
CA TYR A 237 -11.64 -15.24 -4.22
C TYR A 237 -12.90 -14.43 -3.86
N LYS A 238 -13.53 -13.76 -4.84
CA LYS A 238 -14.77 -13.01 -4.63
C LYS A 238 -15.91 -13.92 -4.14
N VAL A 239 -16.09 -15.07 -4.78
CA VAL A 239 -17.12 -16.05 -4.37
C VAL A 239 -16.85 -16.60 -2.96
N ALA A 240 -15.58 -16.84 -2.61
CA ALA A 240 -15.20 -17.29 -1.27
C ALA A 240 -15.51 -16.23 -0.20
N LEU A 241 -15.24 -14.94 -0.49
CA LEU A 241 -15.62 -13.83 0.38
C LEU A 241 -17.14 -13.75 0.58
N ASP A 242 -17.91 -13.76 -0.50
CA ASP A 242 -19.37 -13.67 -0.42
C ASP A 242 -19.97 -14.84 0.38
N ARG A 243 -19.45 -16.05 0.15
CA ARG A 243 -19.85 -17.24 0.91
C ARG A 243 -19.49 -17.12 2.38
N TYR A 244 -18.32 -16.58 2.69
CA TYR A 244 -17.90 -16.35 4.06
C TYR A 244 -18.83 -15.37 4.78
N GLU A 245 -19.14 -14.21 4.18
CA GLU A 245 -20.05 -13.23 4.79
C GLU A 245 -21.47 -13.79 4.99
N GLN A 246 -21.99 -14.55 4.02
CA GLN A 246 -23.30 -15.20 4.16
C GLN A 246 -23.35 -16.21 5.30
N ARG A 247 -22.26 -16.96 5.54
CA ARG A 247 -22.17 -17.91 6.64
C ARG A 247 -21.95 -17.21 7.97
N LEU A 248 -21.12 -16.16 8.00
CA LEU A 248 -20.91 -15.32 9.18
C LEU A 248 -22.22 -14.71 9.67
N ALA A 249 -23.06 -14.21 8.77
CA ALA A 249 -24.37 -13.65 9.10
C ALA A 249 -25.38 -14.67 9.69
N LYS A 250 -25.14 -15.97 9.48
CA LYS A 250 -26.00 -17.06 9.96
C LYS A 250 -25.40 -17.83 11.13
N ALA A 251 -24.16 -17.54 11.50
CA ALA A 251 -23.44 -18.30 12.52
C ALA A 251 -24.04 -18.04 13.90
N ASP A 252 -24.61 -19.07 14.52
CA ASP A 252 -25.27 -19.01 15.82
C ASP A 252 -24.64 -19.93 16.88
N GLN A 253 -23.72 -20.80 16.47
CA GLN A 253 -23.07 -21.81 17.30
C GLN A 253 -21.54 -21.70 17.25
N ASP A 254 -20.88 -21.93 18.38
CA ASP A 254 -19.42 -21.78 18.52
C ASP A 254 -18.61 -22.58 17.48
N PHE A 255 -18.98 -23.82 17.18
CA PHE A 255 -18.25 -24.61 16.18
C PHE A 255 -18.39 -24.06 14.75
N GLN A 256 -19.49 -23.36 14.44
CA GLN A 256 -19.68 -22.72 13.13
C GLN A 256 -18.74 -21.52 13.01
N VAL A 257 -18.54 -20.79 14.11
CA VAL A 257 -17.57 -19.70 14.21
C VAL A 257 -16.13 -20.21 14.04
N ASP A 258 -15.77 -21.31 14.71
CA ASP A 258 -14.45 -21.95 14.55
C ASP A 258 -14.19 -22.41 13.10
N HIS A 259 -15.22 -22.96 12.44
CA HIS A 259 -15.12 -23.31 11.02
C HIS A 259 -14.93 -22.05 10.16
N LEU A 260 -15.59 -20.94 10.50
CA LEU A 260 -15.43 -19.68 9.76
C LEU A 260 -14.01 -19.13 9.85
N ASP A 261 -13.32 -19.25 10.99
CA ASP A 261 -11.93 -18.84 11.10
C ASP A 261 -11.00 -19.61 10.15
N LYS A 262 -11.23 -20.91 9.96
CA LYS A 262 -10.46 -21.72 9.00
C LYS A 262 -10.71 -21.25 7.56
N ILE A 263 -11.96 -21.03 7.19
CA ILE A 263 -12.32 -20.45 5.88
C ILE A 263 -11.67 -19.07 5.71
N TRP A 264 -11.70 -18.25 6.75
CA TRP A 264 -11.10 -16.91 6.70
C TRP A 264 -9.59 -16.99 6.45
N ALA A 265 -8.88 -17.93 7.09
CA ALA A 265 -7.46 -18.15 6.86
C ALA A 265 -7.16 -18.59 5.41
N GLU A 266 -7.99 -19.48 4.84
CA GLU A 266 -7.89 -19.86 3.42
C GLU A 266 -8.10 -18.66 2.50
N ILE A 267 -9.11 -17.83 2.77
CA ILE A 267 -9.39 -16.58 2.04
C ILE A 267 -8.21 -15.61 2.13
N GLN A 268 -7.56 -15.47 3.30
CA GLN A 268 -6.35 -14.66 3.43
C GLN A 268 -5.19 -15.22 2.60
N GLY A 269 -5.06 -16.54 2.51
CA GLY A 269 -4.11 -17.21 1.62
C GLY A 269 -4.36 -16.91 0.14
N MET A 270 -5.62 -17.01 -0.30
CA MET A 270 -6.03 -16.64 -1.66
C MET A 270 -5.70 -15.17 -1.95
N LYS A 271 -6.09 -14.27 -1.04
CA LYS A 271 -5.81 -12.83 -1.15
C LYS A 271 -4.32 -12.57 -1.29
N ALA A 272 -3.48 -13.14 -0.42
CA ALA A 272 -2.04 -12.97 -0.47
C ALA A 272 -1.45 -13.45 -1.81
N SER A 273 -1.91 -14.60 -2.31
CA SER A 273 -1.42 -15.15 -3.59
C SER A 273 -1.75 -14.28 -4.81
N LEU A 274 -2.84 -13.50 -4.73
CA LEU A 274 -3.30 -12.62 -5.80
C LEU A 274 -2.71 -11.21 -5.70
N VAL A 275 -2.66 -10.66 -4.49
CA VAL A 275 -2.30 -9.24 -4.25
C VAL A 275 -0.79 -9.04 -4.14
N ASN A 276 -0.07 -9.98 -3.50
CA ASN A 276 1.37 -9.80 -3.26
C ASN A 276 2.20 -9.69 -4.55
N PRO A 277 1.92 -10.43 -5.65
CA PRO A 277 2.63 -10.21 -6.91
C PRO A 277 2.49 -8.79 -7.45
N ILE A 278 1.29 -8.19 -7.35
CA ILE A 278 1.04 -6.83 -7.82
C ILE A 278 1.74 -5.80 -6.90
N ARG A 279 1.71 -6.02 -5.58
CA ARG A 279 2.48 -5.19 -4.63
C ARG A 279 3.98 -5.28 -4.85
N ALA A 280 4.48 -6.48 -5.17
CA ALA A 280 5.90 -6.66 -5.49
C ALA A 280 6.31 -5.90 -6.76
N MET A 281 5.44 -5.86 -7.79
CA MET A 281 5.66 -5.02 -8.96
C MET A 281 5.68 -3.53 -8.61
N GLU A 282 4.81 -3.07 -7.72
CA GLU A 282 4.84 -1.69 -7.22
C GLU A 282 6.17 -1.41 -6.50
N ASP A 283 6.58 -2.27 -5.55
CA ASP A 283 7.84 -2.13 -4.83
C ASP A 283 9.06 -2.08 -5.77
N GLU A 284 9.08 -2.95 -6.79
CA GLU A 284 10.14 -2.99 -7.82
C GLU A 284 10.14 -1.71 -8.66
N MET A 285 8.96 -1.23 -9.07
CA MET A 285 8.79 0.03 -9.80
C MET A 285 9.33 1.23 -9.01
N GLU A 286 8.97 1.35 -7.73
CA GLU A 286 9.45 2.43 -6.87
C GLU A 286 10.97 2.36 -6.64
N SER A 287 11.50 1.14 -6.47
CA SER A 287 12.93 0.90 -6.34
C SER A 287 13.70 1.29 -7.61
N ASP A 288 13.25 0.86 -8.78
CA ASP A 288 13.89 1.18 -10.06
C ASP A 288 13.84 2.67 -10.36
N ALA A 289 12.75 3.35 -10.02
CA ALA A 289 12.64 4.79 -10.16
C ALA A 289 13.63 5.53 -9.25
N SER A 290 13.82 5.03 -8.03
CA SER A 290 14.80 5.59 -7.10
C SER A 290 16.24 5.49 -7.63
N GLN A 291 16.54 4.45 -8.43
CA GLN A 291 17.85 4.30 -9.09
C GLN A 291 18.07 5.31 -10.23
N LEU A 292 17.03 5.99 -10.70
CA LEU A 292 17.16 7.06 -11.69
C LEU A 292 17.73 8.34 -11.08
N LEU A 293 17.65 8.50 -9.76
CA LEU A 293 17.96 9.73 -9.04
C LEU A 293 19.45 9.85 -8.74
N SER A 294 19.97 11.08 -8.76
CA SER A 294 21.30 11.38 -8.21
C SER A 294 21.29 11.33 -6.68
N PRO A 295 22.45 11.19 -6.02
CA PRO A 295 22.53 11.24 -4.55
C PRO A 295 21.92 12.51 -3.95
N GLU A 296 22.09 13.66 -4.63
CA GLU A 296 21.54 14.95 -4.21
C GLU A 296 20.01 14.99 -4.35
N GLN A 297 19.46 14.33 -5.38
CA GLN A 297 18.01 14.20 -5.54
C GLN A 297 17.41 13.26 -4.49
N LEU A 298 18.09 12.13 -4.19
CA LEU A 298 17.68 11.18 -3.15
C LEU A 298 17.66 11.81 -1.75
N ALA A 299 18.49 12.82 -1.50
CA ALA A 299 18.51 13.55 -0.23
C ALA A 299 17.18 14.26 0.09
N ALA A 300 16.30 14.48 -0.90
CA ALA A 300 14.95 15.01 -0.67
C ALA A 300 14.01 14.02 0.05
N GLY A 301 14.44 12.76 0.24
CA GLY A 301 13.66 11.72 0.91
C GLY A 301 12.67 11.00 -0.01
N PRO A 302 11.90 10.05 0.52
CA PRO A 302 10.96 9.23 -0.26
C PRO A 302 9.80 10.06 -0.81
N VAL A 303 9.20 9.58 -1.90
CA VAL A 303 8.00 10.19 -2.50
C VAL A 303 6.86 10.19 -1.46
N PRO A 304 6.16 11.31 -1.27
CA PRO A 304 5.06 11.36 -0.31
C PRO A 304 3.95 10.36 -0.69
N PRO A 305 3.39 9.64 0.30
CA PRO A 305 2.32 8.69 0.07
C PRO A 305 1.05 9.40 -0.42
N GLU A 306 0.19 8.65 -1.12
CA GLU A 306 -1.12 9.15 -1.51
C GLU A 306 -2.03 9.40 -0.29
N ASN A 307 -2.82 10.47 -0.34
CA ASN A 307 -3.78 10.82 0.71
C ASN A 307 -5.06 9.95 0.68
N THR A 308 -4.85 8.65 0.89
CA THR A 308 -5.90 7.63 1.00
C THR A 308 -6.56 7.64 2.38
N GLN A 309 -7.70 6.96 2.51
CA GLN A 309 -8.38 6.81 3.79
C GLN A 309 -7.47 6.15 4.84
N ILE A 310 -6.80 5.06 4.47
CA ILE A 310 -5.87 4.36 5.36
C ILE A 310 -4.66 5.23 5.74
N HIS A 311 -4.15 6.07 4.83
CA HIS A 311 -3.08 7.00 5.16
C HIS A 311 -3.50 7.99 6.26
N ARG A 312 -4.72 8.53 6.19
CA ARG A 312 -5.25 9.42 7.24
C ARG A 312 -5.38 8.73 8.58
N VAL A 313 -5.83 7.46 8.59
CA VAL A 313 -5.92 6.64 9.81
C VAL A 313 -4.53 6.38 10.40
N ASN A 314 -3.53 6.10 9.56
CA ASN A 314 -2.14 5.93 9.99
C ASN A 314 -1.61 7.22 10.63
N MET A 315 -1.77 8.36 9.97
CA MET A 315 -1.32 9.66 10.50
C MET A 315 -2.05 10.04 11.80
N MET A 316 -3.37 9.83 11.86
CA MET A 316 -4.15 10.08 13.08
C MET A 316 -3.65 9.23 14.25
N THR A 317 -3.32 7.95 14.01
CA THR A 317 -2.78 7.06 15.03
C THR A 317 -1.41 7.55 15.51
N ILE A 318 -0.52 7.91 14.58
CA ILE A 318 0.82 8.42 14.89
C ILE A 318 0.74 9.71 15.71
N TYR A 319 -0.06 10.68 15.27
CA TYR A 319 -0.21 11.95 15.98
C TYR A 319 -0.87 11.77 17.35
N SER A 320 -1.86 10.89 17.45
CA SER A 320 -2.52 10.63 18.74
C SER A 320 -1.55 10.01 19.74
N LEU A 321 -0.79 8.99 19.34
CA LEU A 321 0.22 8.35 20.18
C LEU A 321 1.30 9.34 20.66
N THR A 322 1.86 10.11 19.72
CA THR A 322 2.94 11.06 20.04
C THR A 322 2.46 12.23 20.90
N ILE A 323 1.39 12.91 20.50
CA ILE A 323 0.90 14.10 21.21
C ILE A 323 0.41 13.68 22.60
N LEU A 324 -0.44 12.66 22.71
CA LEU A 324 -0.98 12.25 24.01
C LEU A 324 0.11 11.68 24.92
N GLY A 325 1.09 10.96 24.36
CA GLY A 325 2.28 10.50 25.10
C GLY A 325 3.08 11.66 25.70
N VAL A 326 3.39 12.70 24.90
CA VAL A 326 4.06 13.91 25.40
C VAL A 326 3.24 14.60 26.48
N LEU A 327 1.94 14.82 26.25
CA LEU A 327 1.05 15.50 27.20
C LEU A 327 1.00 14.79 28.56
N LEU A 328 0.94 13.45 28.58
CA LEU A 328 0.98 12.65 29.79
C LEU A 328 2.34 12.68 30.49
N LEU A 329 3.44 12.71 29.74
CA LEU A 329 4.79 12.80 30.31
C LEU A 329 5.03 14.14 30.99
N ILE A 330 4.77 15.25 30.29
CA ILE A 330 4.97 16.59 30.83
C ILE A 330 3.89 16.97 31.86
N GLY A 331 2.77 16.24 31.88
CA GLY A 331 1.64 16.50 32.75
C GLY A 331 0.93 17.82 32.42
N PHE A 332 0.63 18.04 31.13
CA PHE A 332 -0.12 19.19 30.63
C PHE A 332 -1.48 18.74 30.09
N GLY A 333 -2.57 19.34 30.59
CA GLY A 333 -3.92 18.92 30.25
C GLY A 333 -4.21 17.48 30.67
N THR A 334 -3.61 17.00 31.76
CA THR A 334 -3.47 15.57 32.09
C THR A 334 -4.79 14.80 32.05
N ARG A 335 -5.88 15.39 32.55
CA ARG A 335 -7.21 14.74 32.55
C ARG A 335 -7.75 14.53 31.14
N ILE A 336 -7.62 15.55 30.28
CA ILE A 336 -8.08 15.48 28.89
C ILE A 336 -7.20 14.49 28.12
N ALA A 337 -5.88 14.58 28.29
CA ALA A 337 -4.93 13.65 27.67
C ALA A 337 -5.23 12.20 28.07
N ALA A 338 -5.49 11.94 29.36
CA ALA A 338 -5.80 10.60 29.84
C ALA A 338 -7.13 10.07 29.30
N ILE A 339 -8.19 10.88 29.24
CA ILE A 339 -9.49 10.48 28.64
C ILE A 339 -9.34 10.21 27.15
N ALA A 340 -8.62 11.07 26.42
CA ALA A 340 -8.38 10.88 24.99
C ALA A 340 -7.55 9.62 24.71
N SER A 341 -6.48 9.37 25.49
CA SER A 341 -5.70 8.14 25.41
C SER A 341 -6.54 6.90 25.73
N ALA A 342 -7.42 6.97 26.74
CA ALA A 342 -8.32 5.87 27.08
C ALA A 342 -9.30 5.60 25.93
N GLY A 343 -9.88 6.63 25.31
CA GLY A 343 -10.73 6.47 24.14
C GLY A 343 -10.01 5.83 22.94
N MET A 344 -8.79 6.27 22.66
CA MET A 344 -7.94 5.69 21.60
C MET A 344 -7.62 4.22 21.88
N LEU A 345 -7.14 3.87 23.08
CA LEU A 345 -6.81 2.48 23.41
C LEU A 345 -8.05 1.59 23.47
N LEU A 346 -9.20 2.13 23.87
CA LEU A 346 -10.48 1.44 23.77
C LEU A 346 -10.83 1.16 22.30
N SER A 347 -10.58 2.09 21.38
CA SER A 347 -10.77 1.82 19.94
C SER A 347 -9.90 0.65 19.46
N PHE A 348 -8.65 0.53 19.93
CA PHE A 348 -7.78 -0.60 19.59
C PHE A 348 -8.31 -1.90 20.20
N TYR A 349 -8.75 -1.87 21.46
CA TYR A 349 -9.40 -3.01 22.10
C TYR A 349 -10.60 -3.54 21.29
N LEU A 350 -11.42 -2.64 20.73
CA LEU A 350 -12.63 -3.00 19.99
C LEU A 350 -12.39 -3.55 18.57
N VAL A 351 -11.16 -3.48 18.03
CA VAL A 351 -10.84 -4.08 16.71
C VAL A 351 -10.92 -5.60 16.77
N MET A 352 -10.48 -6.21 17.88
CA MET A 352 -10.53 -7.66 18.10
C MET A 352 -10.78 -7.94 19.60
N PRO A 353 -11.98 -7.66 20.11
CA PRO A 353 -12.25 -7.75 21.54
C PRO A 353 -12.29 -9.22 21.99
N PRO A 354 -11.67 -9.58 23.12
CA PRO A 354 -11.67 -10.94 23.67
C PRO A 354 -13.01 -11.27 24.35
N TRP A 355 -14.11 -11.12 23.62
CA TRP A 355 -15.47 -11.35 24.11
C TRP A 355 -15.93 -12.78 23.83
N PRO A 356 -16.88 -13.31 24.62
CA PRO A 356 -17.56 -14.55 24.28
C PRO A 356 -18.09 -14.52 22.84
N GLY A 357 -17.83 -15.57 22.07
CA GLY A 357 -18.27 -15.69 20.67
C GLY A 357 -17.43 -14.92 19.65
N VAL A 358 -16.40 -14.16 20.08
CA VAL A 358 -15.41 -13.58 19.15
C VAL A 358 -14.21 -14.52 19.06
N PRO A 359 -13.79 -14.89 17.85
CA PRO A 359 -12.60 -15.73 17.69
C PRO A 359 -11.37 -15.18 18.40
N PRO A 360 -10.56 -16.04 19.04
CA PRO A 360 -9.34 -15.61 19.67
C PRO A 360 -8.35 -15.05 18.64
N VAL A 361 -7.55 -14.07 19.08
CA VAL A 361 -6.47 -13.51 18.27
C VAL A 361 -5.33 -14.55 18.20
N PRO A 362 -4.75 -14.82 17.02
CA PRO A 362 -3.57 -15.66 16.91
C PRO A 362 -2.41 -15.08 17.73
N GLY A 363 -1.87 -15.85 18.67
CA GLY A 363 -0.73 -15.42 19.49
C GLY A 363 -0.70 -16.11 20.85
N PRO A 364 0.34 -15.85 21.66
CA PRO A 364 0.50 -16.42 23.00
C PRO A 364 -0.42 -15.76 24.05
N GLU A 365 -1.05 -14.64 23.71
CA GLU A 365 -1.92 -13.90 24.62
C GLU A 365 -3.29 -14.57 24.70
N HIS A 366 -3.64 -15.07 25.89
CA HIS A 366 -5.01 -15.50 26.22
C HIS A 366 -5.61 -14.46 27.18
N SER A 367 -6.79 -13.95 26.84
CA SER A 367 -7.50 -12.97 27.66
C SER A 367 -8.99 -13.22 27.54
N PHE A 368 -9.73 -13.03 28.63
CA PHE A 368 -11.19 -13.07 28.64
C PHE A 368 -11.70 -11.71 29.12
N ILE A 369 -12.28 -10.94 28.20
CA ILE A 369 -12.76 -9.56 28.38
C ILE A 369 -11.64 -8.54 28.71
N ILE A 370 -10.74 -8.84 29.64
CA ILE A 370 -9.66 -7.95 30.06
C ILE A 370 -8.33 -8.40 29.41
N ASN A 371 -7.83 -7.59 28.48
CA ASN A 371 -6.47 -7.71 27.91
C ASN A 371 -5.63 -6.49 28.30
N LYS A 372 -4.39 -6.41 27.81
CA LYS A 372 -3.48 -5.29 28.07
C LYS A 372 -4.08 -3.91 27.75
N ASN A 373 -4.76 -3.78 26.60
CA ASN A 373 -5.38 -2.52 26.19
C ASN A 373 -6.47 -2.09 27.20
N MET A 374 -7.30 -3.04 27.67
CA MET A 374 -8.35 -2.74 28.65
C MET A 374 -7.76 -2.36 30.02
N ILE A 375 -6.67 -2.99 30.44
CA ILE A 375 -5.96 -2.61 31.68
C ILE A 375 -5.42 -1.18 31.57
N GLU A 376 -4.82 -0.82 30.44
CA GLU A 376 -4.32 0.54 30.19
C GLU A 376 -5.45 1.57 30.14
N VAL A 377 -6.60 1.24 29.54
CA VAL A 377 -7.80 2.09 29.57
C VAL A 377 -8.24 2.37 31.01
N LEU A 378 -8.36 1.34 31.85
CA LEU A 378 -8.75 1.51 33.26
C LEU A 378 -7.72 2.33 34.05
N ALA A 379 -6.43 2.11 33.80
CA ALA A 379 -5.35 2.89 34.40
C ALA A 379 -5.42 4.38 34.01
N LEU A 380 -5.69 4.68 32.74
CA LEU A 380 -5.85 6.05 32.26
C LEU A 380 -7.10 6.72 32.83
N LEU A 381 -8.21 6.00 32.97
CA LEU A 381 -9.40 6.53 33.65
C LEU A 381 -9.15 6.82 35.14
N ALA A 382 -8.36 5.99 35.82
CA ALA A 382 -7.90 6.27 37.18
C ALA A 382 -7.00 7.52 37.25
N ILE A 383 -6.08 7.68 36.30
CA ILE A 383 -5.26 8.89 36.16
C ILE A 383 -6.13 10.13 35.92
N ALA A 384 -7.16 10.03 35.07
CA ALA A 384 -8.08 11.13 34.77
C ALA A 384 -8.91 11.55 35.99
N ALA A 385 -9.26 10.60 36.86
CA ALA A 385 -10.00 10.85 38.10
C ALA A 385 -9.14 11.52 39.19
N LEU A 386 -7.81 11.49 39.07
CA LEU A 386 -6.89 11.98 40.08
C LEU A 386 -6.14 13.23 39.59
N PRO A 387 -5.74 14.15 40.49
CA PRO A 387 -5.06 15.40 40.11
C PRO A 387 -3.55 15.18 39.88
N THR A 388 -3.18 14.12 39.16
CA THR A 388 -1.79 13.66 38.95
C THR A 388 -0.91 14.74 38.28
N GLY A 389 -1.47 15.52 37.36
CA GLY A 389 -0.80 16.67 36.74
C GLY A 389 -0.42 17.77 37.73
N THR A 390 -1.19 17.96 38.80
CA THR A 390 -0.86 18.94 39.85
C THR A 390 0.16 18.41 40.85
N TRP A 391 0.23 17.09 41.04
CA TRP A 391 1.23 16.46 41.89
C TRP A 391 2.62 16.50 41.25
N PHE A 392 2.71 16.24 39.95
CA PHE A 392 3.95 16.26 39.19
C PHE A 392 3.64 16.58 37.72
N GLY A 393 3.77 17.84 37.30
CA GLY A 393 3.47 18.23 35.92
C GLY A 393 3.27 19.73 35.74
N ILE A 394 3.17 20.15 34.48
CA ILE A 394 2.94 21.55 34.09
C ILE A 394 1.58 22.05 34.62
N ASP A 395 0.57 21.19 34.71
CA ASP A 395 -0.74 21.54 35.28
C ASP A 395 -0.62 22.16 36.68
N GLY A 396 0.30 21.66 37.52
CA GLY A 396 0.57 22.22 38.85
C GLY A 396 1.23 23.61 38.80
N LEU A 397 2.14 23.83 37.85
CA LEU A 397 2.78 25.14 37.64
C LEU A 397 1.77 26.18 37.16
N VAL A 398 0.94 25.81 36.19
CA VAL A 398 -0.15 26.63 35.65
C VAL A 398 -1.14 26.99 36.76
N TYR A 399 -1.57 26.00 37.55
CA TYR A 399 -2.48 26.21 38.67
C TYR A 399 -1.92 27.22 39.68
N ARG A 400 -0.64 27.06 40.08
CA ARG A 400 0.04 27.98 41.02
C ARG A 400 0.19 29.39 40.47
N PHE A 401 0.52 29.53 39.19
CA PHE A 401 0.68 30.84 38.54
C PHE A 401 -0.62 31.65 38.54
N PHE A 402 -1.74 31.03 38.15
CA PHE A 402 -3.04 31.71 38.13
C PHE A 402 -3.61 31.98 39.53
N HIS A 403 -3.36 31.11 40.51
CA HIS A 403 -3.79 31.34 41.90
C HIS A 403 -2.93 32.41 42.61
N SER A 404 -1.63 32.49 42.32
CA SER A 404 -0.75 33.53 42.87
C SER A 404 -1.16 34.94 42.41
N ARG A 405 -1.57 35.10 41.15
CA ARG A 405 -2.09 36.38 40.61
C ARG A 405 -3.41 36.82 41.24
N LYS A 406 -4.27 35.89 41.63
CA LYS A 406 -5.56 36.19 42.27
C LYS A 406 -5.41 36.69 43.72
N ASN A 407 -4.27 36.39 44.36
CA ASN A 407 -3.99 36.73 45.76
C ASN A 407 -3.06 37.94 45.93
N GLN A 408 -2.75 38.70 44.86
CA GLN A 408 -2.10 40.01 45.03
C GLN A 408 -3.16 41.04 45.42
N PRO A 409 -3.16 41.58 46.66
CA PRO A 409 -4.06 42.67 47.01
C PRO A 409 -3.71 43.89 46.15
N ASN A 410 -4.73 44.57 45.60
CA ASN A 410 -4.57 45.86 44.93
C ASN A 410 -3.77 46.79 45.86
N LYS A 411 -2.49 47.01 45.55
CA LYS A 411 -1.74 48.13 46.11
C LYS A 411 -2.23 49.38 45.37
N THR A 412 -3.30 49.98 45.88
CA THR A 412 -3.68 51.35 45.55
C THR A 412 -2.62 52.29 46.12
N ASN A 413 -2.20 53.25 45.28
CA ASN A 413 -1.21 54.30 45.52
C ASN A 413 -1.44 55.10 46.80
#